data_AF-A0A2W4Y377-F1
#
_entry.id   AF-A0A2W4Y377-F1
#
_cell.length_a   1.000
_cell.length_b   1.000
_cell.length_c   1.000
_cell.angle_alpha   90.00
_cell.angle_beta   90.00
_cell.angle_gamma   90.00
#
_symmetry.space_group_name_H-M   'P 1'
#
loop_
_entity.id
_entity.type
_entity.pdbx_description
1 polymer ?
#
loop_
_entity_poly.entity_id
_entity_poly.type
_entity_poly.pdbx_seq_one_letter_code
_entity_poly.pdbx_strand_id
1 'polypeptide(L)'
;MTAKSLMTQSQLAVQELLEGLIEDKSNLVILPELGLSRVVAQVISVESVANAELRDFYFSCSTIDYSLVQRSQLGIFVKACFEYQGIYHDTAVQQLRDRKKAALLRLAKMPLFYFREPAKGYLCLYSPNSSECLWEGNVYRGTGRIELQTLLLSLI
;
A
#
# COMPACT_ATOMS: atom_id res chain seq x y z
N MET A 1 25.97 -5.79 -4.42
CA MET A 1 24.98 -6.88 -4.45
C MET A 1 23.75 -6.40 -3.71
N THR A 2 22.73 -5.95 -4.44
CA THR A 2 21.42 -5.62 -3.87
C THR A 2 20.72 -6.92 -3.53
N ALA A 3 20.63 -7.25 -2.25
CA ALA A 3 19.77 -8.33 -1.80
C ALA A 3 18.35 -7.99 -2.23
N LYS A 4 17.80 -8.75 -3.20
CA LYS A 4 16.35 -8.86 -3.34
C LYS A 4 15.86 -9.31 -1.96
N SER A 5 15.18 -8.44 -1.23
CA SER A 5 14.49 -8.82 -0.01
C SER A 5 13.57 -9.98 -0.37
N LEU A 6 13.87 -11.18 0.10
CA LEU A 6 12.91 -12.28 0.04
C LEU A 6 11.68 -11.79 0.80
N MET A 7 10.54 -11.72 0.10
CA MET A 7 9.27 -11.41 0.74
C MET A 7 9.05 -12.39 1.89
N THR A 8 8.59 -11.88 3.03
CA THR A 8 8.22 -12.76 4.13
C THR A 8 7.01 -13.61 3.70
N GLN A 9 6.82 -14.78 4.34
CA GLN A 9 5.62 -15.60 4.09
C GLN A 9 4.33 -14.79 4.24
N SER A 10 4.33 -13.83 5.16
CA SER A 10 3.20 -12.94 5.41
C SER A 10 2.97 -11.94 4.27
N GLN A 11 4.03 -11.38 3.69
CA GLN A 11 3.92 -10.52 2.50
C GLN A 11 3.39 -11.30 1.28
N LEU A 12 3.85 -12.54 1.09
CA LEU A 12 3.29 -13.42 0.05
C LEU A 12 1.80 -13.69 0.29
N ALA A 13 1.40 -13.97 1.53
CA ALA A 13 0.00 -14.21 1.87
C ALA A 13 -0.88 -12.96 1.66
N VAL A 14 -0.38 -11.76 1.96
CA VAL A 14 -1.07 -10.50 1.66
C VAL A 14 -1.24 -10.34 0.16
N GLN A 15 -0.18 -10.60 -0.62
CA GLN A 15 -0.23 -10.50 -2.06
C GLN A 15 -1.27 -11.45 -2.67
N GLU A 16 -1.20 -12.74 -2.31
CA GLU A 16 -2.16 -13.75 -2.78
C GLU A 16 -3.60 -13.41 -2.37
N LEU A 17 -3.80 -12.89 -1.15
CA LEU A 17 -5.09 -12.41 -0.70
C LEU A 17 -5.58 -11.28 -1.60
N LEU A 18 -4.80 -10.21 -1.77
CA LEU A 18 -5.19 -9.05 -2.57
C LEU A 18 -5.44 -9.41 -4.04
N GLU A 19 -4.62 -10.25 -4.64
CA GLU A 19 -4.78 -10.71 -6.03
C GLU A 19 -6.07 -11.52 -6.20
N GLY A 20 -6.34 -12.46 -5.29
CA GLY A 20 -7.54 -13.32 -5.35
C GLY A 20 -8.87 -12.60 -5.10
N LEU A 21 -8.86 -11.41 -4.49
CA LEU A 21 -10.09 -10.62 -4.24
C LEU A 21 -10.56 -9.83 -5.46
N ILE A 22 -9.71 -9.63 -6.46
CA ILE A 22 -9.96 -8.75 -7.60
C ILE A 22 -10.12 -9.54 -8.91
N GLU A 23 -10.06 -10.87 -8.86
CA GLU A 23 -10.16 -11.77 -10.04
C GLU A 23 -11.47 -11.63 -10.84
N ASP A 24 -12.50 -10.96 -10.32
CA ASP A 24 -13.71 -10.68 -11.09
C ASP A 24 -13.49 -9.49 -12.04
N LYS A 25 -13.01 -9.81 -13.26
CA LYS A 25 -13.03 -9.14 -14.61
C LYS A 25 -13.26 -7.63 -14.75
N SER A 26 -13.09 -6.86 -13.70
CA SER A 26 -13.06 -5.43 -13.69
C SER A 26 -11.70 -4.99 -14.20
N ASN A 27 -11.58 -3.75 -14.66
CA ASN A 27 -10.27 -3.21 -15.01
C ASN A 27 -9.37 -3.00 -13.78
N LEU A 28 -9.66 -3.62 -12.63
CA LEU A 28 -8.90 -3.46 -11.40
C LEU A 28 -7.81 -4.52 -11.32
N VAL A 29 -6.64 -4.12 -10.83
CA VAL A 29 -5.53 -5.02 -10.56
C VAL A 29 -4.75 -4.54 -9.35
N ILE A 30 -4.08 -5.47 -8.68
CA ILE A 30 -3.05 -5.16 -7.71
C ILE A 30 -1.71 -5.11 -8.43
N LEU A 31 -0.96 -4.02 -8.25
CA LEU A 31 0.42 -3.90 -8.71
C LEU A 31 1.37 -3.84 -7.52
N PRO A 32 2.31 -4.79 -7.38
CA PRO A 32 3.32 -4.73 -6.34
C PRO A 32 4.42 -3.71 -6.68
N GLU A 33 5.07 -3.17 -5.64
CA GLU A 33 6.29 -2.35 -5.71
C GLU A 33 6.23 -1.14 -6.66
N LEU A 34 5.06 -0.50 -6.79
CA LEU A 34 4.90 0.65 -7.67
C LEU A 34 5.66 1.87 -7.12
N GLY A 35 6.48 2.53 -7.95
CA GLY A 35 7.28 3.68 -7.53
C GLY A 35 6.42 4.83 -6.97
N LEU A 36 6.78 5.34 -5.79
CA LEU A 36 6.05 6.40 -5.09
C LEU A 36 5.88 7.66 -5.95
N SER A 37 6.95 8.08 -6.65
CA SER A 37 6.90 9.23 -7.56
C SER A 37 5.86 9.04 -8.67
N ARG A 38 5.76 7.84 -9.24
CA ARG A 38 4.75 7.50 -10.26
C ARG A 38 3.32 7.54 -9.72
N VAL A 39 3.12 7.17 -8.45
CA VAL A 39 1.81 7.29 -7.80
C VAL A 39 1.45 8.76 -7.60
N VAL A 40 2.35 9.52 -6.99
CA VAL A 40 2.12 10.93 -6.62
C VAL A 40 1.97 11.82 -7.85
N ALA A 41 2.73 11.57 -8.92
CA ALA A 41 2.69 12.32 -10.18
C ALA A 41 1.36 12.23 -10.93
N GLN A 42 0.48 11.28 -10.59
CA GLN A 42 -0.86 11.19 -11.17
C GLN A 42 -1.79 12.31 -10.70
N VAL A 43 -1.47 12.95 -9.57
CA VAL A 43 -2.34 13.94 -8.93
C VAL A 43 -1.67 15.30 -8.76
N ILE A 44 -0.39 15.33 -8.40
CA ILE A 44 0.32 16.57 -8.12
C ILE A 44 1.67 16.62 -8.86
N SER A 45 2.10 17.84 -9.18
CA SER A 45 3.45 18.06 -9.71
C SER A 45 4.47 18.17 -8.56
N VAL A 46 5.74 17.88 -8.83
CA VAL A 46 6.78 17.93 -7.79
C VAL A 46 7.02 19.36 -7.28
N GLU A 47 6.77 20.36 -8.12
CA GLU A 47 6.90 21.78 -7.79
C GLU A 47 5.92 22.20 -6.69
N SER A 48 4.78 21.51 -6.54
CA SER A 48 3.83 21.77 -5.46
C SER A 48 4.29 21.22 -4.11
N VAL A 49 5.37 20.42 -4.06
CA VAL A 49 5.96 19.94 -2.82
C VAL A 49 6.90 21.01 -2.26
N ALA A 50 6.38 21.83 -1.33
CA ALA A 50 7.12 22.95 -0.75
C ALA A 50 8.28 22.52 0.18
N ASN A 51 8.13 21.38 0.87
CA ASN A 51 9.15 20.87 1.79
C ASN A 51 10.30 20.20 0.99
N ALA A 52 11.52 20.71 1.13
CA ALA A 52 12.70 20.22 0.41
C ALA A 52 13.02 18.75 0.73
N GLU A 53 12.92 18.32 1.99
CA GLU A 53 13.17 16.93 2.38
C GLU A 53 12.15 15.96 1.78
N LEU A 54 10.88 16.36 1.68
CA LEU A 54 9.86 15.57 0.98
C LEU A 54 10.08 15.55 -0.53
N ARG A 55 10.60 16.64 -1.11
CA ARG A 55 10.95 16.70 -2.53
C ARG A 55 12.12 15.77 -2.85
N ASP A 56 13.15 15.76 -2.02
CA ASP A 56 14.27 14.82 -2.17
C ASP A 56 13.79 13.37 -2.01
N PHE A 57 12.89 13.12 -1.06
CA PHE A 57 12.29 11.80 -0.88
C PHE A 57 11.41 11.38 -2.05
N TYR A 58 10.70 12.31 -2.70
CA TYR A 58 9.94 12.05 -3.92
C TYR A 58 10.83 11.53 -5.05
N PHE A 59 12.05 12.05 -5.18
CA PHE A 59 13.03 11.58 -6.17
C PHE A 59 13.79 10.32 -5.74
N SER A 60 13.58 9.83 -4.52
CA SER A 60 14.17 8.56 -4.10
C SER A 60 13.50 7.39 -4.82
N CYS A 61 14.21 6.27 -4.97
CA CYS A 61 13.66 5.02 -5.52
C CYS A 61 12.71 4.31 -4.54
N SER A 62 11.92 5.04 -3.74
CA SER A 62 10.94 4.45 -2.83
C SER A 62 9.75 3.91 -3.61
N THR A 63 9.29 2.72 -3.21
CA THR A 63 8.12 2.04 -3.78
C THR A 63 6.99 1.97 -2.76
N ILE A 64 5.79 1.66 -3.26
CA ILE A 64 4.63 1.23 -2.49
C ILE A 64 4.54 -0.28 -2.57
N ASP A 65 4.36 -0.98 -1.46
CA ASP A 65 4.33 -2.46 -1.46
C ASP A 65 3.25 -3.01 -2.39
N TYR A 66 2.01 -2.50 -2.28
CA TYR A 66 0.92 -2.86 -3.17
C TYR A 66 0.06 -1.65 -3.53
N SER A 67 -0.34 -1.54 -4.80
CA SER A 67 -1.25 -0.50 -5.28
C SER A 67 -2.48 -1.13 -5.91
N LEU A 68 -3.67 -0.74 -5.45
CA LEU A 68 -4.92 -1.00 -6.15
C LEU A 68 -5.02 -0.03 -7.33
N VAL A 69 -5.12 -0.57 -8.52
CA VAL A 69 -5.05 0.19 -9.77
C VAL A 69 -6.24 -0.12 -10.65
N GLN A 70 -6.86 0.93 -11.17
CA GLN A 70 -7.80 0.83 -12.27
C GLN A 70 -7.07 1.04 -13.60
N ARG A 71 -7.07 0.01 -14.43
CA ARG A 71 -6.65 0.06 -15.83
C ARG A 71 -7.73 0.75 -16.67
N SER A 72 -7.27 1.43 -17.70
CA SER A 72 -8.11 1.99 -18.74
C SER A 72 -7.33 2.03 -20.04
N GLN A 73 -7.98 2.42 -21.13
CA GLN A 73 -7.29 2.69 -22.40
C GLN A 73 -6.26 3.83 -22.28
N LEU A 74 -6.41 4.72 -21.29
CA LEU A 74 -5.52 5.86 -21.04
C LEU A 74 -4.34 5.52 -20.12
N GLY A 75 -4.27 4.29 -19.60
CA GLY A 75 -3.21 3.83 -18.71
C GLY A 75 -3.71 3.31 -17.37
N ILE A 76 -2.88 3.45 -16.34
CA ILE A 76 -3.14 2.98 -14.98
C ILE A 76 -3.44 4.15 -14.04
N PHE A 77 -4.50 4.01 -13.25
CA PHE A 77 -4.88 4.99 -12.22
C PHE A 77 -4.86 4.33 -10.85
N VAL A 78 -4.04 4.84 -9.95
CA VAL A 78 -3.95 4.31 -8.59
C VAL A 78 -5.15 4.80 -7.79
N LYS A 79 -5.84 3.86 -7.14
CA LYS A 79 -7.03 4.11 -6.31
C LYS A 79 -6.71 4.05 -4.83
N ALA A 80 -5.82 3.14 -4.44
CA ALA A 80 -5.35 3.02 -3.06
C ALA A 80 -3.95 2.42 -3.02
N CYS A 81 -3.20 2.78 -1.97
CA CYS A 81 -1.89 2.25 -1.65
C CYS A 81 -1.98 1.42 -0.37
N PHE A 82 -1.23 0.31 -0.33
CA PHE A 82 -1.13 -0.58 0.81
C PHE A 82 0.34 -0.83 1.11
N GLU A 83 0.68 -0.80 2.38
CA GLU A 83 2.01 -1.06 2.91
C GLU A 83 1.91 -2.19 3.94
N TYR A 84 2.84 -3.13 3.91
CA TYR A 84 2.93 -4.18 4.92
C TYR A 84 3.91 -3.76 6.02
N GLN A 85 3.38 -3.41 7.20
CA GLN A 85 4.16 -3.02 8.36
C GLN A 85 4.50 -4.24 9.23
N GLY A 86 5.53 -4.97 8.80
CA GLY A 86 6.18 -5.99 9.62
C GLY A 86 7.14 -5.42 10.68
N ILE A 87 7.81 -6.30 11.43
CA ILE A 87 8.74 -5.97 12.52
C ILE A 87 9.87 -5.03 12.09
N TYR A 88 10.25 -5.02 10.81
CA TYR A 88 11.31 -4.16 10.29
C TYR A 88 10.96 -2.66 10.30
N HIS A 89 9.68 -2.29 10.47
CA HIS A 89 9.23 -0.89 10.54
C HIS A 89 9.40 -0.26 11.93
N ASP A 90 9.89 -1.00 12.93
CA ASP A 90 10.07 -0.48 14.29
C ASP A 90 11.33 0.40 14.44
N THR A 91 12.21 0.41 13.43
CA THR A 91 13.42 1.26 13.47
C THR A 91 13.09 2.72 13.17
N ALA A 92 13.76 3.66 13.85
CA ALA A 92 13.55 5.09 13.65
C ALA A 92 13.75 5.55 12.19
N VAL A 93 14.67 4.91 11.46
CA VAL A 93 14.93 5.17 10.04
C VAL A 93 13.75 4.77 9.18
N GLN A 94 13.19 3.58 9.39
CA GLN A 94 12.04 3.12 8.61
C GLN A 94 10.79 3.91 8.95
N GLN A 95 10.56 4.23 10.23
CA GLN A 95 9.46 5.12 10.63
C GLN A 95 9.57 6.50 9.98
N LEU A 96 10.78 7.06 9.85
CA LEU A 96 10.97 8.33 9.14
C LEU A 96 10.61 8.20 7.66
N ARG A 97 11.03 7.12 7.00
CA ARG A 97 10.69 6.87 5.59
C ARG A 97 9.19 6.68 5.39
N ASP A 98 8.53 5.94 6.29
CA ASP A 98 7.08 5.74 6.28
C ASP A 98 6.33 7.06 6.46
N ARG A 99 6.78 7.92 7.37
CA ARG A 99 6.20 9.26 7.57
C ARG A 99 6.33 10.13 6.31
N LYS A 100 7.48 10.10 5.62
CA LYS A 100 7.67 10.85 4.37
C LYS A 100 6.79 10.32 3.24
N LYS A 101 6.70 9.00 3.11
CA LYS A 101 5.83 8.32 2.15
C LYS A 101 4.36 8.69 2.39
N ALA A 102 3.89 8.56 3.63
CA ALA A 102 2.54 8.95 4.03
C ALA A 102 2.26 10.44 3.79
N ALA A 103 3.23 11.31 4.08
CA ALA A 103 3.09 12.74 3.83
C ALA A 103 2.91 13.07 2.33
N LEU A 104 3.70 12.44 1.44
CA LEU A 104 3.57 12.63 0.00
C LEU A 104 2.24 12.09 -0.55
N LEU A 105 1.83 10.90 -0.12
CA LEU A 105 0.53 10.34 -0.52
C LEU A 105 -0.64 11.20 -0.03
N ARG A 106 -0.55 11.73 1.19
CA ARG A 106 -1.55 12.67 1.73
C ARG A 106 -1.62 13.97 0.92
N LEU A 107 -0.47 14.53 0.50
CA LEU A 107 -0.46 15.70 -0.39
C LEU A 107 -1.15 15.40 -1.73
N ALA A 108 -0.95 14.19 -2.26
CA ALA A 108 -1.62 13.71 -3.46
C ALA A 108 -3.07 13.23 -3.23
N LYS A 109 -3.62 13.39 -2.01
CA LYS A 109 -4.94 12.86 -1.60
C LYS A 109 -5.13 11.37 -1.94
N MET A 110 -4.05 10.60 -1.93
CA MET A 110 -4.05 9.19 -2.24
C MET A 110 -4.36 8.37 -0.97
N PRO A 111 -5.38 7.49 -0.98
CA PRO A 111 -5.64 6.59 0.13
C PRO A 111 -4.43 5.69 0.41
N LEU A 112 -4.07 5.58 1.69
CA LEU A 112 -3.00 4.72 2.18
C LEU A 112 -3.55 3.85 3.30
N PHE A 113 -3.22 2.56 3.29
CA PHE A 113 -3.56 1.62 4.34
C PHE A 113 -2.35 0.78 4.73
N TYR A 114 -2.38 0.26 5.96
CA TYR A 114 -1.31 -0.57 6.51
C TYR A 114 -1.86 -1.95 6.86
N PHE A 115 -1.30 -2.98 6.24
CA PHE A 115 -1.43 -4.33 6.74
C PHE A 115 -0.44 -4.56 7.87
N ARG A 116 -0.92 -5.07 9.00
CA ARG A 116 -0.09 -5.54 10.10
C ARG A 116 -0.47 -6.96 10.45
N GLU A 117 0.49 -7.71 10.96
CA GLU A 117 0.28 -9.08 11.44
C GLU A 117 0.44 -9.12 12.97
N PRO A 118 -0.61 -8.80 13.76
CA PRO A 118 -0.51 -8.83 15.22
C PRO A 118 -0.28 -10.24 15.78
N ALA A 119 -0.70 -11.27 15.05
CA ALA A 119 -0.47 -12.67 15.38
C ALA A 119 -0.27 -13.47 14.09
N LYS A 120 0.48 -14.57 14.15
CA LYS A 120 0.81 -15.38 12.99
C LYS A 120 -0.45 -15.79 12.20
N GLY A 121 -0.52 -15.37 10.94
CA GLY A 121 -1.63 -15.64 10.04
C GLY A 121 -2.87 -14.76 10.23
N TYR A 122 -2.89 -13.84 11.19
CA TYR A 122 -3.94 -12.85 11.37
C TYR A 122 -3.45 -11.51 10.83
N LEU A 123 -4.13 -11.00 9.82
CA LEU A 123 -3.87 -9.69 9.24
C LEU A 123 -4.92 -8.70 9.70
N CYS A 124 -4.46 -7.50 10.02
CA CYS A 124 -5.31 -6.37 10.33
C CYS A 124 -4.97 -5.20 9.39
N LEU A 125 -5.98 -4.52 8.87
CA LEU A 125 -5.85 -3.35 8.02
C LEU A 125 -6.13 -2.08 8.83
N TYR A 126 -5.23 -1.11 8.74
CA TYR A 126 -5.32 0.16 9.46
C TYR A 126 -5.23 1.34 8.50
N SER A 127 -5.84 2.46 8.88
CA SER A 127 -5.52 3.75 8.26
C SER A 127 -4.34 4.43 8.99
N PRO A 128 -3.61 5.36 8.35
CA PRO A 128 -2.37 5.92 8.90
C PRO A 128 -2.48 6.65 10.24
N ASN A 129 -3.69 7.05 10.64
CA ASN A 129 -3.93 7.81 11.86
C ASN A 129 -4.94 7.13 12.81
N SER A 130 -5.34 5.88 12.52
CA SER A 130 -6.27 5.14 13.36
C SER A 130 -5.59 3.94 13.99
N SER A 131 -5.81 3.77 15.29
CA SER A 131 -5.53 2.52 15.99
C SER A 131 -6.66 1.49 15.84
N GLU A 132 -7.80 1.90 15.27
CA GLU A 132 -8.92 1.01 14.99
C GLU A 132 -8.62 0.14 13.78
N CYS A 133 -8.81 -1.17 13.96
CA CYS A 133 -8.71 -2.15 12.89
C CYS A 133 -9.92 -1.99 11.97
N LEU A 134 -9.69 -1.62 10.70
CA LEU A 134 -10.74 -1.48 9.70
C LEU A 134 -11.20 -2.82 9.13
N TRP A 135 -10.32 -3.81 9.18
CA TRP A 135 -10.57 -5.16 8.71
C TRP A 135 -9.60 -6.14 9.36
N GLU A 136 -10.09 -7.29 9.78
CA GLU A 136 -9.30 -8.40 10.27
C GLU A 136 -9.60 -9.66 9.46
N GLY A 137 -8.57 -10.44 9.17
CA GLY A 137 -8.75 -11.75 8.55
C GLY A 137 -7.60 -12.71 8.82
N ASN A 138 -7.94 -13.99 8.94
CA ASN A 138 -6.97 -15.06 8.97
C ASN A 138 -6.66 -15.60 7.56
N VAL A 139 -5.44 -15.39 7.08
CA VAL A 139 -5.01 -15.82 5.73
C VAL A 139 -4.94 -17.33 5.57
N TYR A 140 -4.58 -18.07 6.63
CA TYR A 140 -4.51 -19.53 6.58
C TYR A 140 -5.89 -20.20 6.58
N ARG A 141 -6.91 -19.51 7.09
CA ARG A 141 -8.29 -20.00 7.14
C ARG A 141 -9.20 -19.37 6.08
N GLY A 142 -8.68 -18.43 5.29
CA GLY A 142 -9.44 -17.75 4.23
C GLY A 142 -10.57 -16.85 4.73
N THR A 143 -10.58 -16.49 6.02
CA THR A 143 -11.62 -15.65 6.63
C THR A 143 -11.39 -14.17 6.31
N GLY A 144 -12.45 -13.37 6.26
CA GLY A 144 -12.35 -11.92 6.02
C GLY A 144 -12.28 -11.53 4.54
N ARG A 145 -12.27 -12.49 3.61
CA ARG A 145 -12.11 -12.20 2.17
C ARG A 145 -13.22 -11.31 1.61
N ILE A 146 -14.48 -11.61 1.90
CA ILE A 146 -15.64 -10.87 1.37
C ILE A 146 -15.67 -9.45 1.95
N GLU A 147 -15.37 -9.32 3.24
CA GLU A 147 -15.31 -8.04 3.95
C GLU A 147 -14.19 -7.17 3.39
N LEU A 148 -13.01 -7.74 3.15
CA LEU A 148 -11.91 -7.01 2.53
C LEU A 148 -12.25 -6.62 1.09
N GLN A 149 -12.84 -7.52 0.30
CA GLN A 149 -13.28 -7.21 -1.05
C GLN A 149 -14.27 -6.04 -1.06
N THR A 150 -15.27 -6.08 -0.17
CA THR A 150 -16.28 -5.02 -0.03
C THR A 150 -15.63 -3.69 0.32
N LEU A 151 -14.68 -3.70 1.28
CA LEU A 151 -13.93 -2.52 1.65
C LEU A 151 -13.13 -1.98 0.47
N LEU A 152 -12.38 -2.82 -0.24
CA LEU A 152 -11.57 -2.41 -1.39
C LEU A 152 -12.43 -1.82 -2.53
N LEU A 153 -13.60 -2.41 -2.79
CA LEU A 153 -14.52 -1.90 -3.80
C LEU A 153 -15.16 -0.57 -3.39
N SER A 154 -15.32 -0.29 -2.09
CA SER A 154 -15.82 1.01 -1.61
C SER A 154 -14.83 2.17 -1.80
N LEU A 155 -13.56 1.88 -2.09
CA LEU A 155 -12.50 2.88 -2.30
C LEU A 155 -12.42 3.40 -3.75
N ILE A 156 -13.30 2.94 -4.63
CA ILE A 156 -13.31 3.22 -6.07
C ILE A 156 -14.39 4.23 -6.42
#